data_AF-A0A024WYM1-F1
#
_entry.id   AF-A0A024WYM1-F1
#
_cell.length_a   1.000
_cell.length_b   1.000
_cell.length_c   1.000
_cell.angle_alpha   90.00
_cell.angle_beta   90.00
_cell.angle_gamma   90.00
#
_symmetry.space_group_name_H-M   'P 1'
#
loop_
_entity.id
_entity.type
_entity.pdbx_description
1 polymer ?
#
loop_
_entity_poly.entity_id
_entity_poly.type
_entity_poly.pdbx_seq_one_letter_code
_entity_poly.pdbx_strand_id
1 'polypeptide(L)'
;MSTQGGGGTKDPSAKHMFDRIGKDVYETVEKDADDKKYKDELKGQLSQVSVKLETVSSNDTCNLVQKYYEHFNGGGGGKGERYPCKKLSGKDAKKERFSDTLGGQCTDQQIEGNDQKQKIGACAPYRRLHLCHHNLETIDTKSTTSDNAKHNLLAEVCMAAKYEGNSIDTPYIIHQQTNEGSQLCTVLARSFADIGDIVRGRDLFHGNPQESAQRIILDDKLKKIFQQIHEGLNDKIKSNYDDNGGNYYKLREDW
;
A
#
# COMPACT_ATOMS: atom_id res chain seq x y z
N MET A 1 39.55 -33.11 -23.58
CA MET A 1 39.02 -32.74 -22.26
C MET A 1 37.95 -31.69 -22.49
N SER A 2 36.69 -32.13 -22.53
CA SER A 2 35.54 -31.26 -22.78
C SER A 2 35.29 -30.42 -21.53
N THR A 3 35.39 -29.11 -21.67
CA THR A 3 35.04 -28.14 -20.62
C THR A 3 33.54 -28.24 -20.36
N GLN A 4 33.17 -28.76 -19.18
CA GLN A 4 31.81 -28.67 -18.66
C GLN A 4 31.46 -27.18 -18.51
N GLY A 5 30.55 -26.70 -19.36
CA GLY A 5 29.90 -25.41 -19.18
C GLY A 5 29.04 -25.49 -17.92
N GLY A 6 29.50 -24.85 -16.85
CA GLY A 6 28.71 -24.65 -15.64
C GLY A 6 27.49 -23.79 -15.98
N GLY A 7 26.32 -24.41 -16.04
CA GLY A 7 25.05 -23.71 -16.17
C GLY A 7 24.78 -22.91 -14.90
N GLY A 8 25.22 -21.65 -14.87
CA GLY A 8 24.82 -20.71 -13.83
C GLY A 8 23.31 -20.49 -13.90
N THR A 9 22.63 -20.59 -12.76
CA THR A 9 21.20 -20.25 -12.70
C THR A 9 21.03 -18.77 -13.05
N LYS A 10 20.09 -18.46 -13.96
CA LYS A 10 19.82 -17.09 -14.45
C LYS A 10 19.57 -16.10 -13.31
N ASP A 11 19.09 -16.60 -12.17
CA ASP A 11 18.88 -15.84 -10.94
C ASP A 11 19.47 -16.60 -9.73
N PRO A 12 20.11 -15.91 -8.77
CA PRO A 12 20.72 -16.54 -7.59
C PRO A 12 19.70 -16.83 -6.46
N SER A 13 18.49 -16.26 -6.51
CA SER A 13 17.40 -16.62 -5.58
C SER A 13 16.02 -16.27 -6.17
N ALA A 14 14.95 -16.77 -5.54
CA ALA A 14 13.58 -16.41 -5.91
C ALA A 14 13.35 -14.90 -5.89
N LYS A 15 13.97 -14.18 -4.94
CA LYS A 15 13.90 -12.71 -4.87
C LYS A 15 14.44 -12.09 -6.16
N HIS A 16 15.63 -12.49 -6.60
CA HIS A 16 16.25 -11.93 -7.81
C HIS A 16 15.45 -12.25 -9.07
N MET A 17 14.86 -13.45 -9.15
CA MET A 17 13.96 -13.81 -10.25
C MET A 17 12.74 -12.89 -10.29
N PHE A 18 12.07 -12.66 -9.16
CA PHE A 18 10.91 -11.77 -9.09
C PHE A 18 11.27 -10.30 -9.28
N ASP A 19 12.42 -9.84 -8.78
CA ASP A 19 12.90 -8.47 -9.03
C ASP A 19 13.12 -8.23 -10.54
N ARG A 20 13.71 -9.21 -11.25
CA ARG A 20 13.89 -9.11 -12.71
C ARG A 20 12.55 -9.06 -13.43
N ILE A 21 11.62 -9.97 -13.13
CA ILE A 21 10.30 -9.97 -13.76
C ILE A 21 9.54 -8.67 -13.43
N GLY A 22 9.64 -8.20 -12.19
CA GLY A 22 9.04 -6.94 -11.76
C GLY A 22 9.60 -5.74 -12.53
N LYS A 23 10.90 -5.73 -12.84
CA LYS A 23 11.52 -4.74 -13.72
C LYS A 23 10.94 -4.80 -15.14
N ASP A 24 10.83 -5.98 -15.73
CA ASP A 24 10.29 -6.14 -17.10
C ASP A 24 8.83 -5.64 -17.18
N VAL A 25 8.02 -5.94 -16.15
CA VAL A 25 6.64 -5.45 -16.02
C VAL A 25 6.61 -3.93 -15.84
N TYR A 26 7.45 -3.38 -14.96
CA TYR A 26 7.54 -1.94 -14.72
C TYR A 26 7.91 -1.17 -16.00
N GLU A 27 8.92 -1.61 -16.73
CA GLU A 27 9.34 -0.97 -17.99
C GLU A 27 8.24 -1.01 -19.05
N THR A 28 7.44 -2.09 -19.08
CA THR A 28 6.29 -2.20 -19.98
C THR A 28 5.21 -1.17 -19.62
N VAL A 29 4.85 -1.06 -18.34
CA VAL A 29 3.84 -0.12 -17.85
C VAL A 29 4.29 1.33 -18.02
N GLU A 30 5.56 1.64 -17.72
CA GLU A 30 6.13 2.99 -17.89
C GLU A 30 6.06 3.46 -19.34
N LYS A 31 6.36 2.57 -20.29
CA LYS A 31 6.27 2.85 -21.72
C LYS A 31 4.83 3.11 -22.15
N ASP A 32 3.91 2.26 -21.73
CA ASP A 32 2.48 2.42 -21.97
C ASP A 32 1.96 3.76 -21.43
N ALA A 33 2.46 4.18 -20.27
CA ALA A 33 2.12 5.42 -19.61
C ALA A 33 2.62 6.66 -20.36
N ASP A 34 3.84 6.61 -20.91
CA ASP A 34 4.39 7.67 -21.76
C ASP A 34 3.64 7.77 -23.10
N ASP A 35 3.31 6.62 -23.71
CA ASP A 35 2.59 6.55 -24.98
C ASP A 35 1.16 7.12 -24.84
N LYS A 36 0.49 6.81 -23.72
CA LYS A 36 -0.89 7.28 -23.44
C LYS A 36 -0.95 8.65 -22.76
N LYS A 37 0.19 9.20 -22.31
CA LYS A 37 0.33 10.54 -21.71
C LYS A 37 -0.61 10.81 -20.51
N TYR A 38 -0.87 9.80 -19.68
CA TYR A 38 -1.71 9.98 -18.47
C TYR A 38 -0.92 10.27 -17.19
N LYS A 39 0.42 10.12 -17.19
CA LYS A 39 1.24 10.27 -15.97
C LYS A 39 0.97 11.57 -15.23
N ASP A 40 1.04 12.71 -15.92
CA ASP A 40 0.84 14.02 -15.31
C ASP A 40 -0.61 14.26 -14.84
N GLU A 41 -1.58 13.62 -15.50
CA GLU A 41 -3.00 13.72 -15.15
C GLU A 41 -3.32 12.94 -13.87
N LEU A 42 -2.70 11.77 -13.69
CA LEU A 42 -2.93 10.93 -12.50
C LEU A 42 -2.04 11.30 -11.32
N LYS A 43 -0.88 11.93 -11.58
CA LYS A 43 0.09 12.29 -10.56
C LYS A 43 -0.49 13.19 -9.47
N GLY A 44 -0.59 12.63 -8.27
CA GLY A 44 -0.86 13.39 -7.05
C GLY A 44 0.29 14.35 -6.71
N GLN A 45 -0.06 15.45 -6.06
CA GLN A 45 0.88 16.47 -5.57
C GLN A 45 0.51 16.85 -4.14
N LEU A 46 1.40 16.56 -3.20
CA LEU A 46 1.16 16.84 -1.77
C LEU A 46 1.00 18.33 -1.47
N SER A 47 1.61 19.20 -2.27
CA SER A 47 1.47 20.67 -2.14
C SER A 47 0.08 21.19 -2.48
N GLN A 48 -0.72 20.42 -3.24
CA GLN A 48 -2.08 20.80 -3.62
C GLN A 48 -3.14 20.25 -2.66
N VAL A 49 -2.73 19.50 -1.64
CA VAL A 49 -3.64 19.03 -0.60
C VAL A 49 -4.07 20.22 0.24
N SER A 50 -5.37 20.36 0.47
CA SER A 50 -5.95 21.46 1.27
C SER A 50 -5.54 21.38 2.73
N VAL A 51 -4.31 21.82 3.03
CA VAL A 51 -3.79 22.08 4.37
C VAL A 51 -3.72 23.59 4.55
N LYS A 52 -3.89 24.10 5.79
CA LYS A 52 -3.61 25.51 6.08
C LYS A 52 -2.11 25.78 5.84
N LEU A 53 -1.78 26.21 4.62
CA LEU A 53 -0.43 26.41 4.10
C LEU A 53 0.35 27.53 4.79
N GLU A 54 -0.30 28.36 5.61
CA GLU A 54 0.33 29.48 6.34
C GLU A 54 1.48 29.07 7.26
N THR A 55 1.65 27.77 7.54
CA THR A 55 2.74 27.23 8.39
C THR A 55 3.72 26.32 7.63
N VAL A 56 3.60 26.13 6.31
CA VAL A 56 4.46 25.22 5.53
C VAL A 56 5.81 25.87 5.23
N SER A 57 6.81 25.58 6.08
CA SER A 57 8.20 26.03 5.92
C SER A 57 9.07 25.11 5.03
N SER A 58 8.53 24.01 4.51
CA SER A 58 9.29 22.98 3.80
C SER A 58 8.42 22.19 2.82
N ASN A 59 8.99 21.89 1.64
CA ASN A 59 8.42 20.99 0.64
C ASN A 59 8.78 19.52 0.87
N ASP A 60 9.39 19.20 2.02
CA ASP A 60 9.72 17.83 2.41
C ASP A 60 8.45 16.99 2.59
N THR A 61 8.41 15.82 1.94
CA THR A 61 7.28 14.87 1.97
C THR A 61 6.89 14.49 3.39
N CYS A 62 7.87 14.20 4.25
CA CYS A 62 7.61 13.78 5.62
C CYS A 62 6.93 14.88 6.43
N ASN A 63 7.27 16.14 6.19
CA ASN A 63 6.67 17.32 6.81
C ASN A 63 5.27 17.63 6.26
N LEU A 64 5.08 17.54 4.93
CA LEU A 64 3.77 17.78 4.30
C LEU A 64 2.72 16.76 4.77
N VAL A 65 3.08 15.48 4.79
CA VAL A 65 2.22 14.39 5.29
C VAL A 65 1.89 14.57 6.78
N GLN A 66 2.86 15.00 7.59
CA GLN A 66 2.64 15.26 9.00
C GLN A 66 1.62 16.40 9.22
N LYS A 67 1.75 17.51 8.48
CA LYS A 67 0.82 18.64 8.56
C LYS A 67 -0.57 18.29 8.07
N TYR A 68 -0.67 17.50 7.00
CA TYR A 68 -1.92 16.93 6.55
C TYR A 68 -2.61 16.17 7.69
N TYR A 69 -1.89 15.25 8.33
CA TYR A 69 -2.43 14.50 9.45
C TYR A 69 -2.90 15.38 10.61
N GLU A 70 -2.10 16.37 11.02
CA GLU A 70 -2.41 17.29 12.11
C GLU A 70 -3.67 18.12 11.83
N HIS A 71 -3.85 18.56 10.58
CA HIS A 71 -5.02 19.33 10.15
C HIS A 71 -6.30 18.51 10.31
N PHE A 72 -6.33 17.30 9.78
CA PHE A 72 -7.53 16.46 9.79
C PHE A 72 -7.79 15.77 11.14
N ASN A 73 -6.83 15.74 12.07
CA ASN A 73 -6.98 15.15 13.41
C ASN A 73 -7.01 16.18 14.55
N GLY A 74 -7.14 17.48 14.22
CA GLY A 74 -7.28 18.54 15.23
C GLY A 74 -6.10 18.64 16.20
N GLY A 75 -4.88 18.34 15.74
CA GLY A 75 -3.65 18.44 16.56
C GLY A 75 -3.41 17.31 17.57
N GLY A 76 -4.19 16.23 17.55
CA GLY A 76 -4.02 15.07 18.43
C GLY A 76 -2.90 14.12 17.99
N GLY A 77 -1.71 14.27 18.57
CA GLY A 77 -0.56 13.40 18.33
C GLY A 77 -0.86 11.91 18.52
N GLY A 78 -0.59 11.11 17.48
CA GLY A 78 -0.30 9.66 17.54
C GLY A 78 -1.37 8.69 18.07
N LYS A 79 -2.57 9.14 18.46
CA LYS A 79 -3.62 8.28 19.05
C LYS A 79 -5.05 8.61 18.59
N GLY A 80 -5.19 9.46 17.57
CA GLY A 80 -6.49 9.80 17.00
C GLY A 80 -7.15 8.62 16.30
N GLU A 81 -8.44 8.75 15.96
CA GLU A 81 -9.16 7.67 15.30
C GLU A 81 -8.56 7.26 13.95
N ARG A 82 -7.82 8.17 13.31
CA ARG A 82 -7.17 8.00 12.01
C ARG A 82 -5.70 7.58 12.10
N TYR A 83 -5.21 7.20 13.28
CA TYR A 83 -3.83 6.74 13.42
C TYR A 83 -3.60 5.44 12.61
N PRO A 84 -2.64 5.36 11.67
CA PRO A 84 -2.52 4.24 10.74
C PRO A 84 -2.29 2.89 11.44
N CYS A 85 -1.65 2.93 12.60
CA CYS A 85 -1.32 1.76 13.40
C CYS A 85 -2.24 1.59 14.64
N LYS A 86 -3.49 2.11 14.65
CA LYS A 86 -4.40 2.10 15.82
C LYS A 86 -4.63 0.72 16.43
N LYS A 87 -4.68 -0.35 15.64
CA LYS A 87 -4.78 -1.73 16.14
C LYS A 87 -3.48 -2.29 16.73
N LEU A 88 -2.35 -1.60 16.53
CA LEU A 88 -1.08 -1.89 17.18
C LEU A 88 -0.90 -1.15 18.51
N SER A 89 -1.87 -0.41 19.03
CA SER A 89 -1.72 0.20 20.36
C SER A 89 -2.33 -0.68 21.44
N GLY A 90 -1.48 -1.33 22.26
CA GLY A 90 -1.91 -2.20 23.37
C GLY A 90 -0.86 -3.27 23.75
N LYS A 91 -1.23 -4.24 24.61
CA LYS A 91 -0.38 -5.41 24.91
C LYS A 91 -0.13 -6.30 23.67
N ASP A 92 -0.96 -6.18 22.64
CA ASP A 92 -0.84 -6.86 21.35
C ASP A 92 0.11 -6.14 20.36
N ALA A 93 0.55 -4.91 20.65
CA ALA A 93 1.57 -4.18 19.88
C ALA A 93 2.91 -4.90 19.79
N LYS A 94 3.20 -5.68 20.84
CA LYS A 94 4.41 -6.49 20.98
C LYS A 94 4.26 -7.87 20.34
N LYS A 95 3.09 -8.23 19.80
CA LYS A 95 2.96 -9.46 19.01
C LYS A 95 3.77 -9.31 17.73
N GLU A 96 4.59 -10.32 17.50
CA GLU A 96 5.79 -10.27 16.68
C GLU A 96 5.44 -10.09 15.19
N ARG A 97 5.50 -8.84 14.69
CA ARG A 97 5.56 -8.55 13.24
C ARG A 97 6.66 -9.38 12.55
N PHE A 98 7.70 -9.71 13.31
CA PHE A 98 8.82 -10.56 12.95
C PHE A 98 8.91 -11.75 13.89
N SER A 99 7.90 -12.63 13.85
CA SER A 99 7.94 -13.88 14.62
C SER A 99 8.87 -14.88 13.96
N ASP A 100 9.70 -15.53 14.77
CA ASP A 100 10.51 -16.70 14.41
C ASP A 100 9.81 -18.03 14.80
N THR A 101 8.73 -17.95 15.58
CA THR A 101 7.97 -19.11 16.08
C THR A 101 6.59 -19.28 15.42
N LEU A 102 5.98 -18.19 14.95
CA LEU A 102 4.65 -18.20 14.34
C LEU A 102 4.74 -18.11 12.81
N GLY A 103 4.18 -19.12 12.13
CA GLY A 103 4.01 -19.12 10.68
C GLY A 103 2.84 -18.23 10.24
N GLY A 104 2.82 -17.78 8.98
CA GLY A 104 1.77 -16.89 8.44
C GLY A 104 0.35 -17.45 8.55
N GLN A 105 -0.64 -16.57 8.41
CA GLN A 105 -2.04 -16.98 8.39
C GLN A 105 -2.40 -17.55 7.02
N CYS A 106 -3.00 -18.74 6.97
CA CYS A 106 -3.31 -19.43 5.72
C CYS A 106 -4.79 -19.85 5.61
N THR A 107 -5.66 -19.41 6.52
CA THR A 107 -7.07 -19.81 6.52
C THR A 107 -7.86 -19.21 5.36
N ASP A 108 -8.77 -20.01 4.81
CA ASP A 108 -9.72 -19.62 3.76
C ASP A 108 -10.72 -18.54 4.20
N GLN A 109 -11.02 -18.48 5.50
CA GLN A 109 -11.87 -17.45 6.08
C GLN A 109 -11.25 -16.04 6.06
N GLN A 110 -9.92 -15.92 5.95
CA GLN A 110 -9.20 -14.64 6.08
C GLN A 110 -8.47 -14.23 4.80
N ILE A 111 -8.34 -15.14 3.83
CA ILE A 111 -7.63 -14.92 2.57
C ILE A 111 -8.51 -15.34 1.39
N GLU A 112 -8.73 -14.41 0.48
CA GLU A 112 -9.46 -14.66 -0.75
C GLU A 112 -8.73 -15.66 -1.66
N GLY A 113 -9.49 -16.61 -2.22
CA GLY A 113 -8.96 -17.64 -3.12
C GLY A 113 -8.37 -18.88 -2.42
N ASN A 114 -8.24 -18.86 -1.09
CA ASN A 114 -7.85 -20.06 -0.34
C ASN A 114 -9.02 -21.06 -0.28
N ASP A 115 -8.71 -22.34 -0.47
CA ASP A 115 -9.66 -23.45 -0.35
C ASP A 115 -9.01 -24.56 0.50
N GLN A 116 -9.48 -24.68 1.75
CA GLN A 116 -8.97 -25.70 2.68
C GLN A 116 -9.27 -27.13 2.23
N LYS A 117 -10.37 -27.37 1.52
CA LYS A 117 -10.73 -28.72 1.04
C LYS A 117 -9.78 -29.17 -0.05
N GLN A 118 -9.39 -28.25 -0.93
CA GLN A 118 -8.43 -28.51 -1.99
C GLN A 118 -6.97 -28.37 -1.55
N LYS A 119 -6.72 -27.86 -0.33
CA LYS A 119 -5.39 -27.55 0.20
C LYS A 119 -4.60 -26.58 -0.71
N ILE A 120 -5.32 -25.65 -1.33
CA ILE A 120 -4.77 -24.62 -2.21
C ILE A 120 -4.90 -23.28 -1.48
N GLY A 121 -3.85 -22.47 -1.47
CA GLY A 121 -3.93 -21.14 -0.90
C GLY A 121 -2.61 -20.43 -0.74
N ALA A 122 -2.69 -19.16 -0.36
CA ALA A 122 -1.59 -18.32 0.08
C ALA A 122 -1.56 -18.22 1.61
N CYS A 123 -0.41 -17.78 2.14
CA CYS A 123 -0.27 -17.45 3.56
C CYS A 123 0.14 -15.98 3.71
N ALA A 124 -0.66 -15.21 4.43
CA ALA A 124 -0.35 -13.82 4.75
C ALA A 124 0.69 -13.76 5.88
N PRO A 125 1.84 -13.10 5.68
CA PRO A 125 2.87 -12.98 6.71
C PRO A 125 2.42 -12.06 7.85
N TYR A 126 2.94 -12.25 9.06
CA TYR A 126 2.62 -11.40 10.24
C TYR A 126 2.81 -9.90 9.98
N ARG A 127 3.83 -9.54 9.19
CA ARG A 127 4.03 -8.17 8.70
C ARG A 127 2.77 -7.62 8.02
N ARG A 128 2.14 -8.39 7.11
CA ARG A 128 0.91 -8.00 6.41
C ARG A 128 -0.28 -7.92 7.36
N LEU A 129 -0.43 -8.88 8.27
CA LEU A 129 -1.52 -8.90 9.26
C LEU A 129 -1.55 -7.60 10.09
N HIS A 130 -0.38 -7.04 10.33
CA HIS A 130 -0.19 -5.88 11.20
C HIS A 130 0.09 -4.57 10.45
N LEU A 131 -0.05 -4.55 9.11
CA LEU A 131 0.25 -3.40 8.24
C LEU A 131 -0.45 -2.11 8.71
N CYS A 132 0.27 -1.00 8.81
CA CYS A 132 -0.31 0.29 9.24
C CYS A 132 -1.06 1.00 8.10
N HIS A 133 -2.37 0.74 7.97
CA HIS A 133 -3.21 1.34 6.92
C HIS A 133 -4.59 1.79 7.42
N HIS A 134 -4.81 1.84 8.74
CA HIS A 134 -6.13 2.16 9.33
C HIS A 134 -6.62 3.58 8.99
N ASN A 135 -5.73 4.51 8.66
CA ASN A 135 -6.11 5.84 8.19
C ASN A 135 -6.92 5.75 6.88
N LEU A 136 -6.62 4.79 6.01
CA LEU A 136 -7.35 4.58 4.76
C LEU A 136 -8.79 4.13 5.00
N GLU A 137 -9.04 3.31 6.03
CA GLU A 137 -10.40 2.89 6.42
C GLU A 137 -11.26 4.10 6.86
N THR A 138 -10.61 5.19 7.29
CA THR A 138 -11.25 6.43 7.78
C THR A 138 -11.06 7.61 6.83
N ILE A 139 -10.66 7.36 5.56
CA ILE A 139 -10.52 8.42 4.56
C ILE A 139 -11.85 9.17 4.36
N ASP A 140 -11.76 10.49 4.19
CA ASP A 140 -12.92 11.34 3.97
C ASP A 140 -13.31 11.35 2.49
N THR A 141 -14.45 10.76 2.18
CA THR A 141 -15.01 10.77 0.83
C THR A 141 -16.09 11.85 0.63
N LYS A 142 -16.48 12.58 1.67
CA LYS A 142 -17.55 13.59 1.59
C LYS A 142 -17.04 14.94 1.10
N SER A 143 -15.84 15.34 1.54
CA SER A 143 -15.17 16.56 1.06
C SER A 143 -14.27 16.32 -0.15
N THR A 144 -14.10 15.06 -0.55
CA THR A 144 -13.33 14.69 -1.74
C THR A 144 -14.10 15.04 -3.01
N THR A 145 -13.44 15.79 -3.89
CA THR A 145 -13.95 16.22 -5.20
C THR A 145 -12.97 15.80 -6.29
N SER A 146 -13.38 15.90 -7.55
CA SER A 146 -12.53 15.67 -8.72
C SER A 146 -11.20 16.43 -8.68
N ASP A 147 -11.19 17.64 -8.13
CA ASP A 147 -10.01 18.51 -8.11
C ASP A 147 -8.96 18.07 -7.08
N ASN A 148 -9.39 17.44 -5.98
CA ASN A 148 -8.52 17.12 -4.85
C ASN A 148 -8.32 15.62 -4.62
N ALA A 149 -9.11 14.75 -5.26
CA ALA A 149 -9.14 13.31 -4.98
C ALA A 149 -7.76 12.64 -5.08
N LYS A 150 -7.04 12.84 -6.19
CA LYS A 150 -5.71 12.25 -6.40
C LYS A 150 -4.66 12.78 -5.42
N HIS A 151 -4.78 14.05 -5.02
CA HIS A 151 -3.86 14.70 -4.09
C HIS A 151 -4.10 14.21 -2.65
N ASN A 152 -5.36 14.17 -2.23
CA ASN A 152 -5.78 13.68 -0.92
C ASN A 152 -5.46 12.20 -0.76
N LEU A 153 -5.73 11.38 -1.79
CA LEU A 153 -5.37 9.95 -1.77
C LEU A 153 -3.87 9.75 -1.62
N LEU A 154 -3.04 10.54 -2.33
CA LEU A 154 -1.58 10.48 -2.18
C LEU A 154 -1.16 10.79 -0.74
N ALA A 155 -1.74 11.82 -0.10
CA ALA A 155 -1.41 12.16 1.28
C ALA A 155 -1.74 11.02 2.26
N GLU A 156 -2.89 10.37 2.07
CA GLU A 156 -3.35 9.25 2.90
C GLU A 156 -2.48 8.00 2.72
N VAL A 157 -2.09 7.69 1.48
CA VAL A 157 -1.17 6.57 1.18
C VAL A 157 0.23 6.85 1.72
N CYS A 158 0.75 8.07 1.53
CA CYS A 158 2.04 8.47 2.11
C CYS A 158 2.01 8.44 3.64
N MET A 159 0.87 8.76 4.26
CA MET A 159 0.71 8.66 5.70
C MET A 159 0.79 7.20 6.16
N ALA A 160 0.07 6.28 5.52
CA ALA A 160 0.17 4.85 5.80
C ALA A 160 1.62 4.36 5.66
N ALA A 161 2.30 4.71 4.56
CA ALA A 161 3.68 4.34 4.29
C ALA A 161 4.67 4.88 5.34
N LYS A 162 4.54 6.15 5.75
CA LYS A 162 5.39 6.77 6.78
C LYS A 162 5.30 6.02 8.11
N TYR A 163 4.07 5.76 8.57
CA TYR A 163 3.86 5.08 9.85
C TYR A 163 4.19 3.59 9.78
N GLU A 164 3.95 2.93 8.64
CA GLU A 164 4.38 1.55 8.42
C GLU A 164 5.90 1.43 8.47
N GLY A 165 6.64 2.32 7.79
CA GLY A 165 8.11 2.34 7.85
C GLY A 165 8.64 2.52 9.28
N ASN A 166 8.11 3.49 10.03
CA ASN A 166 8.47 3.70 11.43
C ASN A 166 8.14 2.48 12.32
N SER A 167 7.02 1.82 12.07
CA SER A 167 6.61 0.64 12.84
C SER A 167 7.46 -0.61 12.57
N ILE A 168 8.20 -0.63 11.45
CA ILE A 168 9.16 -1.68 11.10
C ILE A 168 10.52 -1.41 11.75
N ASP A 169 11.00 -0.17 11.71
CA ASP A 169 12.38 0.19 12.05
C ASP A 169 12.80 -0.30 13.44
N THR A 170 12.06 0.08 14.49
CA THR A 170 12.43 -0.27 15.87
C THR A 170 12.38 -1.78 16.16
N PRO A 171 11.30 -2.53 15.83
CA PRO A 171 11.28 -3.98 16.04
C PRO A 171 12.27 -4.74 15.15
N TYR A 172 12.58 -4.22 13.95
CA TYR A 172 13.51 -4.86 13.03
C TYR A 172 14.94 -4.88 13.59
N ILE A 173 15.40 -3.83 14.28
CA ILE A 173 16.74 -3.79 14.89
C ILE A 173 16.95 -5.00 15.82
N ILE A 174 15.93 -5.37 16.60
CA ILE A 174 15.99 -6.53 17.49
C ILE A 174 15.99 -7.84 16.68
N HIS A 175 15.12 -7.94 15.67
CA HIS A 175 15.03 -9.12 14.81
C HIS A 175 16.32 -9.39 14.01
N GLN A 176 17.02 -8.33 13.56
CA GLN A 176 18.26 -8.46 12.80
C GLN A 176 19.38 -9.11 13.64
N GLN A 177 19.43 -8.88 14.95
CA GLN A 177 20.42 -9.50 15.84
C GLN A 177 20.28 -11.02 15.91
N THR A 178 19.08 -11.55 15.69
CA THR A 178 18.81 -13.00 15.70
C THR A 178 18.66 -13.58 14.29
N ASN A 179 18.65 -12.74 13.24
CA ASN A 179 18.41 -13.13 11.85
C ASN A 179 19.33 -12.34 10.90
N GLU A 180 20.61 -12.73 10.82
CA GLU A 180 21.66 -12.03 10.05
C GLU A 180 21.34 -11.87 8.55
N GLY A 181 20.48 -12.71 7.98
CA GLY A 181 20.03 -12.62 6.57
C GLY A 181 18.88 -11.64 6.30
N SER A 182 18.24 -11.10 7.34
CA SER A 182 17.11 -10.19 7.20
C SER A 182 17.62 -8.79 6.82
N GLN A 183 17.07 -8.18 5.76
CA GLN A 183 17.49 -6.86 5.26
C GLN A 183 16.33 -5.85 5.36
N LEU A 184 16.54 -4.73 6.06
CA LEU A 184 15.50 -3.72 6.33
C LEU A 184 14.79 -3.27 5.05
N CYS A 185 15.57 -2.95 4.03
CA CYS A 185 15.04 -2.51 2.72
C CYS A 185 14.16 -3.58 2.05
N THR A 186 14.45 -4.87 2.27
CA THR A 186 13.60 -5.96 1.74
C THR A 186 12.26 -6.02 2.48
N VAL A 187 12.27 -5.81 3.80
CA VAL A 187 11.04 -5.76 4.60
C VAL A 187 10.19 -4.55 4.21
N LEU A 188 10.81 -3.39 4.06
CA LEU A 188 10.14 -2.17 3.58
C LEU A 188 9.56 -2.34 2.18
N ALA A 189 10.31 -2.95 1.25
CA ALA A 189 9.83 -3.24 -0.11
C ALA A 189 8.59 -4.15 -0.10
N ARG A 190 8.53 -5.12 0.81
CA ARG A 190 7.35 -5.98 0.98
C ARG A 190 6.15 -5.22 1.55
N SER A 191 6.34 -4.26 2.46
CA SER A 191 5.24 -3.40 2.93
C SER A 191 4.80 -2.40 1.86
N PHE A 192 5.72 -1.90 1.04
CA PHE A 192 5.39 -1.09 -0.13
C PHE A 192 4.50 -1.85 -1.11
N ALA A 193 4.84 -3.10 -1.44
CA ALA A 193 4.04 -3.95 -2.32
C ALA A 193 2.63 -4.19 -1.76
N ASP A 194 2.50 -4.52 -0.47
CA ASP A 194 1.19 -4.74 0.17
C ASP A 194 0.31 -3.48 0.15
N ILE A 195 0.88 -2.30 0.46
CA ILE A 195 0.13 -1.03 0.38
C ILE A 195 -0.32 -0.78 -1.06
N GLY A 196 0.55 -1.05 -2.05
CA GLY A 196 0.21 -0.98 -3.46
C GLY A 196 -0.92 -1.93 -3.85
N ASP A 197 -0.92 -3.17 -3.35
CA ASP A 197 -2.02 -4.13 -3.60
C ASP A 197 -3.34 -3.71 -2.95
N ILE A 198 -3.31 -3.06 -1.77
CA ILE A 198 -4.50 -2.45 -1.18
C ILE A 198 -5.03 -1.33 -2.07
N VAL A 199 -4.16 -0.41 -2.51
CA VAL A 199 -4.54 0.71 -3.38
C VAL A 199 -5.06 0.20 -4.73
N ARG A 200 -4.50 -0.87 -5.29
CA ARG A 200 -4.93 -1.48 -6.56
C ARG A 200 -6.15 -2.39 -6.46
N GLY A 201 -6.56 -2.76 -5.24
CA GLY A 201 -7.66 -3.70 -5.02
C GLY A 201 -7.29 -5.15 -5.33
N ARG A 202 -5.99 -5.48 -5.23
CA ARG A 202 -5.41 -6.81 -5.48
C ARG A 202 -5.00 -7.55 -4.21
N ASP A 203 -5.05 -6.88 -3.06
CA ASP A 203 -4.68 -7.50 -1.79
C ASP A 203 -5.72 -8.57 -1.37
N LEU A 204 -5.25 -9.78 -1.10
CA LEU A 204 -6.09 -10.95 -0.83
C LEU A 204 -6.51 -11.08 0.65
N PHE A 205 -5.95 -10.29 1.56
CA PHE A 205 -6.14 -10.48 3.00
C PHE A 205 -7.29 -9.62 3.53
N HIS A 206 -8.39 -10.28 3.91
CA HIS A 206 -9.57 -9.64 4.49
C HIS A 206 -9.60 -9.74 6.03
N GLY A 207 -8.78 -10.60 6.64
CA GLY A 207 -8.65 -10.72 8.08
C GLY A 207 -9.84 -11.38 8.77
N ASN A 208 -9.98 -11.19 10.08
CA ASN A 208 -11.11 -11.70 10.85
C ASN A 208 -12.44 -10.99 10.47
N PRO A 209 -13.63 -11.45 10.90
CA PRO A 209 -14.91 -10.84 10.49
C PRO A 209 -15.02 -9.32 10.71
N GLN A 210 -14.37 -8.78 11.76
CA GLN A 210 -14.35 -7.34 12.03
C GLN A 210 -13.41 -6.60 11.06
N GLU A 211 -12.27 -7.19 10.73
CA GLU A 211 -11.34 -6.68 9.72
C GLU A 211 -11.94 -6.74 8.33
N SER A 212 -12.65 -7.81 8.01
CA SER A 212 -13.32 -8.00 6.72
C SER A 212 -14.39 -6.93 6.49
N ALA A 213 -15.18 -6.59 7.53
CA ALA A 213 -16.14 -5.50 7.46
C ALA A 213 -15.45 -4.13 7.21
N GLN A 214 -14.31 -3.86 7.86
CA GLN A 214 -13.53 -2.64 7.61
C GLN A 214 -12.91 -2.63 6.22
N ARG A 215 -12.53 -3.81 5.70
CA ARG A 215 -11.98 -3.94 4.36
C ARG A 215 -13.02 -3.62 3.28
N ILE A 216 -14.28 -4.01 3.48
CA ILE A 216 -15.38 -3.62 2.59
C ILE A 216 -15.56 -2.09 2.61
N ILE A 217 -15.54 -1.46 3.79
CA ILE A 217 -15.62 0.00 3.93
C ILE A 217 -14.46 0.68 3.20
N LEU A 218 -13.24 0.18 3.36
CA LEU A 218 -12.06 0.69 2.68
C LEU A 218 -12.20 0.58 1.16
N ASP A 219 -12.60 -0.57 0.63
CA ASP A 219 -12.73 -0.78 -0.81
C ASP A 219 -13.83 0.12 -1.40
N ASP A 220 -14.98 0.27 -0.73
CA ASP A 220 -16.03 1.21 -1.14
C ASP A 220 -15.56 2.67 -1.15
N LYS A 221 -14.74 3.06 -0.19
CA LYS A 221 -14.16 4.40 -0.14
C LYS A 221 -13.15 4.62 -1.26
N LEU A 222 -12.30 3.64 -1.53
CA LEU A 222 -11.36 3.70 -2.65
C LEU A 222 -12.12 3.79 -3.98
N LYS A 223 -13.18 3.01 -4.20
CA LYS A 223 -14.03 3.14 -5.40
C LYS A 223 -14.60 4.53 -5.57
N LYS A 224 -15.13 5.13 -4.50
CA LYS A 224 -15.64 6.51 -4.53
C LYS A 224 -14.54 7.52 -4.86
N ILE A 225 -13.34 7.36 -4.30
CA ILE A 225 -12.22 8.25 -4.59
C ILE A 225 -11.77 8.09 -6.04
N PHE A 226 -11.64 6.86 -6.54
CA PHE A 226 -11.26 6.62 -7.93
C PHE A 226 -12.33 7.05 -8.93
N GLN A 227 -13.61 6.99 -8.56
CA GLN A 227 -14.68 7.64 -9.30
C GLN A 227 -14.44 9.16 -9.39
N GLN A 228 -14.14 9.82 -8.27
CA GLN A 228 -13.84 11.26 -8.28
C GLN A 228 -12.59 11.58 -9.11
N ILE A 229 -11.54 10.76 -9.03
CA ILE A 229 -10.34 10.90 -9.89
C ILE A 229 -10.75 10.79 -11.36
N HIS A 230 -11.52 9.76 -11.74
CA HIS A 230 -12.00 9.55 -13.11
C HIS A 230 -12.84 10.73 -13.61
N GLU A 231 -13.73 11.26 -12.77
CA GLU A 231 -14.57 12.41 -13.08
C GLU A 231 -13.75 13.67 -13.40
N GLY A 232 -12.60 13.85 -12.74
CA GLY A 232 -11.67 14.96 -12.95
C GLY A 232 -10.69 14.80 -14.10
N LEU A 233 -10.69 13.68 -14.83
CA LEU A 233 -9.81 13.48 -15.98
C LEU A 233 -10.35 14.22 -17.21
N ASN A 234 -9.42 14.67 -18.06
CA ASN A 234 -9.78 15.17 -19.38
C ASN A 234 -10.47 14.06 -20.22
N ASP A 235 -11.40 14.41 -21.10
CA ASP A 235 -12.24 13.42 -21.83
C ASP A 235 -11.40 12.41 -22.64
N LYS A 236 -10.25 12.86 -23.18
CA LYS A 236 -9.35 12.02 -23.97
C LYS A 236 -8.71 10.91 -23.13
N ILE A 237 -8.32 11.21 -21.89
CA ILE A 237 -7.69 10.25 -20.98
C ILE A 237 -8.77 9.44 -20.26
N LYS A 238 -9.89 10.07 -19.90
CA LYS A 238 -11.03 9.45 -19.22
C LYS A 238 -11.57 8.22 -19.95
N SER A 239 -11.67 8.29 -21.28
CA SER A 239 -12.11 7.16 -22.13
C SER A 239 -11.18 5.95 -22.11
N ASN A 240 -9.93 6.09 -21.66
CA ASN A 240 -9.04 4.94 -21.45
C ASN A 240 -9.42 4.10 -20.22
N TYR A 241 -10.29 4.63 -19.36
CA TYR A 241 -10.63 4.10 -18.04
C TYR A 241 -12.13 3.86 -17.87
N ASP A 242 -12.84 3.57 -18.97
CA ASP A 242 -14.24 3.18 -18.90
C ASP A 242 -14.35 1.88 -18.11
N ASP A 243 -15.00 1.95 -16.94
CA ASP A 243 -15.19 0.80 -16.08
C ASP A 243 -16.67 0.55 -15.81
N ASN A 244 -17.20 -0.47 -16.50
CA ASN A 244 -18.56 -0.95 -16.33
C ASN A 244 -18.83 -1.57 -14.95
N GLY A 245 -17.79 -1.82 -14.14
CA GLY A 245 -17.89 -2.42 -12.80
C GLY A 245 -17.72 -1.45 -11.63
N GLY A 246 -17.33 -0.19 -11.87
CA GLY A 246 -17.09 0.83 -10.84
C GLY A 246 -15.95 0.53 -9.84
N ASN A 247 -15.10 -0.45 -10.12
CA ASN A 247 -13.91 -0.80 -9.34
C ASN A 247 -12.64 -0.04 -9.77
N TYR A 248 -12.64 0.51 -10.98
CA TYR A 248 -11.60 1.32 -11.60
C TYR A 248 -10.22 0.64 -11.67
N TYR A 249 -10.12 -0.69 -11.75
CA TYR A 249 -8.85 -1.43 -11.65
C TYR A 249 -7.72 -0.86 -12.51
N LYS A 250 -7.99 -0.57 -13.78
CA LYS A 250 -6.97 0.01 -14.69
C LYS A 250 -6.51 1.41 -14.23
N LEU A 251 -7.45 2.25 -13.78
CA LEU A 251 -7.12 3.57 -13.24
C LEU A 251 -6.36 3.46 -11.91
N ARG A 252 -6.69 2.48 -11.06
CA ARG A 252 -6.00 2.20 -9.80
C ARG A 252 -4.58 1.67 -10.00
N GLU A 253 -4.34 0.98 -11.10
CA GLU A 253 -3.01 0.44 -11.47
C GLU A 253 -2.10 1.51 -12.06
N ASP A 254 -2.68 2.45 -12.81
CA ASP A 254 -1.97 3.56 -13.44
C ASP A 254 -1.70 4.74 -12.48
N TRP A 255 -2.54 4.91 -11.45
CA TRP A 255 -2.35 5.88 -10.36
C TRP A 255 -1.29 5.42 -9.35
#